data_AF-A0A3D0YSS6-F1
#
_entry.id   AF-A0A3D0YSS6-F1
#
_cell.length_a   1.000
_cell.length_b   1.000
_cell.length_c   1.000
_cell.angle_alpha   90.00
_cell.angle_beta   90.00
_cell.angle_gamma   90.00
#
_symmetry.space_group_name_H-M   'P 1'
#
loop_
_entity.id
_entity.type
_entity.pdbx_description
1 polymer ?
#
loop_
_entity_poly.entity_id
_entity_poly.type
_entity_poly.pdbx_seq_one_letter_code
_entity_poly.pdbx_strand_id
1 'polypeptide(L)'
;MSQPTIYVDLGFAKPVSPLSAAIIQVASAFGACPVDKIRSSDGVEVNIVVTDSLAKAEQMIKSTTNAVIVYAYLSVVGSSEAERFAARHPDRVHSVHFFGLGQHEARTLVILLKQLIDARLQISASS
;
A
#
# COMPACT_ATOMS: atom_id res chain seq x y z
N MET A 1 20.20 5.67 -7.34
CA MET A 1 18.73 5.54 -7.39
C MET A 1 18.31 4.53 -6.33
N SER A 2 17.54 4.93 -5.30
CA SER A 2 16.98 3.95 -4.36
C SER A 2 15.71 3.37 -4.95
N GLN A 3 15.67 2.06 -5.13
CA GLN A 3 14.46 1.35 -5.57
C GLN A 3 13.31 1.59 -4.58
N PRO A 4 12.08 1.92 -5.02
CA PRO A 4 10.94 2.07 -4.12
C PRO A 4 10.71 0.81 -3.31
N THR A 5 10.42 0.92 -2.02
CA THR A 5 10.19 -0.23 -1.14
C THR A 5 8.71 -0.42 -0.84
N ILE A 6 8.28 -1.67 -0.70
CA ILE A 6 6.89 -2.03 -0.38
C ILE A 6 6.82 -3.06 0.75
N TYR A 7 5.95 -2.80 1.72
CA TYR A 7 5.61 -3.71 2.82
C TYR A 7 4.13 -4.10 2.71
N VAL A 8 3.83 -5.38 2.81
CA VAL A 8 2.45 -5.90 2.67
C VAL A 8 2.08 -6.65 3.95
N ASP A 9 1.05 -6.16 4.65
CA ASP A 9 0.59 -6.70 5.92
C ASP A 9 -0.92 -6.84 5.95
N LEU A 10 -1.38 -8.02 5.53
CA LEU A 10 -2.79 -8.39 5.49
C LEU A 10 -3.19 -9.17 6.75
N GLY A 11 -4.45 -9.05 7.17
CA GLY A 11 -5.02 -9.65 8.38
C GLY A 11 -5.14 -11.18 8.32
N PHE A 12 -4.91 -11.80 7.16
CA PHE A 12 -4.93 -13.25 7.02
C PHE A 12 -3.73 -13.89 7.75
N ALA A 13 -3.96 -14.33 8.97
CA ALA A 13 -2.96 -14.97 9.83
C ALA A 13 -2.43 -16.29 9.21
N LYS A 14 -1.34 -16.22 8.43
CA LYS A 14 -0.36 -17.28 8.11
C LYS A 14 0.74 -16.70 7.20
N PRO A 15 1.95 -17.31 7.10
CA PRO A 15 3.18 -16.60 6.76
C PRO A 15 3.20 -15.97 5.36
N VAL A 16 2.39 -16.45 4.43
CA VAL A 16 2.21 -15.85 3.10
C VAL A 16 0.79 -16.16 2.65
N SER A 17 -0.13 -15.19 2.72
CA SER A 17 -1.40 -15.33 2.04
C SER A 17 -1.14 -15.27 0.51
N PRO A 18 -1.81 -16.08 -0.32
CA PRO A 18 -1.67 -16.00 -1.79
C PRO A 18 -1.89 -14.57 -2.33
N LEU A 19 -2.76 -13.82 -1.66
CA LEU A 19 -3.02 -12.42 -1.99
C LEU A 19 -1.81 -11.53 -1.69
N SER A 20 -1.17 -11.69 -0.53
CA SER A 20 0.08 -10.97 -0.19
C SER A 20 1.18 -11.26 -1.22
N ALA A 21 1.35 -12.52 -1.62
CA ALA A 21 2.32 -12.91 -2.65
C ALA A 21 2.00 -12.29 -4.01
N ALA A 22 0.73 -12.28 -4.42
CA ALA A 22 0.30 -11.66 -5.67
C ALA A 22 0.58 -10.15 -5.68
N ILE A 23 0.30 -9.44 -4.60
CA ILE A 23 0.60 -8.00 -4.46
C ILE A 23 2.11 -7.75 -4.57
N ILE A 24 2.91 -8.54 -3.86
CA ILE A 24 4.37 -8.46 -3.89
C ILE A 24 4.89 -8.70 -5.30
N GLN A 25 4.36 -9.70 -6.01
CA GLN A 25 4.77 -10.03 -7.38
C GLN A 25 4.43 -8.90 -8.35
N VAL A 26 3.22 -8.32 -8.26
CA VAL A 26 2.81 -7.16 -9.06
C VAL A 26 3.69 -5.96 -8.79
N ALA A 27 3.93 -5.62 -7.52
CA ALA A 27 4.76 -4.49 -7.15
C ALA A 27 6.22 -4.66 -7.60
N SER A 28 6.76 -5.87 -7.47
CA SER A 28 8.09 -6.23 -7.98
C SER A 28 8.18 -6.08 -9.50
N ALA A 29 7.14 -6.48 -10.23
CA ALA A 29 7.08 -6.33 -11.69
C ALA A 29 7.09 -4.85 -12.13
N PHE A 30 6.60 -3.93 -11.29
CA PHE A 30 6.70 -2.48 -11.51
C PHE A 30 7.98 -1.85 -10.93
N GLY A 31 8.90 -2.65 -10.39
CA GLY A 31 10.20 -2.18 -9.93
C GLY A 31 10.28 -1.81 -8.44
N ALA A 32 9.27 -2.14 -7.62
CA ALA A 32 9.40 -2.01 -6.16
C ALA A 32 10.20 -3.18 -5.56
N CYS A 33 10.91 -2.92 -4.46
CA CYS A 33 11.61 -3.92 -3.65
C CYS A 33 10.73 -4.32 -2.44
N PRO A 34 10.28 -5.57 -2.34
CA PRO A 34 9.54 -6.05 -1.18
C PRO A 34 10.42 -6.08 0.07
N VAL A 35 9.88 -5.61 1.20
CA VAL A 35 10.54 -5.65 2.50
C VAL A 35 9.65 -6.32 3.55
N ASP A 36 10.27 -6.83 4.60
CA ASP A 36 9.61 -7.55 5.70
C ASP A 36 9.22 -6.66 6.89
N LYS A 37 9.67 -5.39 6.89
CA LYS A 37 9.44 -4.42 7.97
C LYS A 37 9.11 -3.04 7.44
N ILE A 38 8.36 -2.28 8.24
CA ILE A 38 7.95 -0.90 7.93
C ILE A 38 9.10 0.11 8.06
N ARG A 39 10.13 -0.26 8.84
CA ARG A 39 11.37 0.46 9.02
C ARG A 39 12.52 -0.54 9.00
N SER A 40 13.57 -0.20 8.28
CA SER A 40 14.82 -0.94 8.30
C SER A 40 15.59 -0.72 9.61
N SER A 41 16.64 -1.50 9.84
CA SER A 41 17.47 -1.42 11.06
C SER A 41 18.19 -0.08 11.23
N ASP A 42 18.45 0.62 10.12
CA ASP A 42 19.01 1.97 10.04
C ASP A 42 17.94 3.08 10.09
N GLY A 43 16.67 2.72 10.30
CA GLY A 43 15.57 3.65 10.57
C GLY A 43 14.87 4.21 9.32
N VAL A 44 15.22 3.75 8.12
CA VAL A 44 14.60 4.17 6.86
C VAL A 44 13.20 3.58 6.75
N GLU A 45 12.21 4.44 6.50
CA GLU A 45 10.82 4.02 6.31
C GLU A 45 10.60 3.39 4.95
N VAL A 46 9.74 2.38 4.91
CA VAL A 46 9.20 1.85 3.66
C VAL A 46 8.43 2.93 2.91
N ASN A 47 8.48 2.91 1.57
CA ASN A 47 7.82 3.93 0.77
C ASN A 47 6.30 3.70 0.66
N ILE A 48 5.89 2.44 0.53
CA ILE A 48 4.50 2.02 0.33
C ILE A 48 4.16 0.88 1.32
N VAL A 49 3.03 1.00 2.02
CA VAL A 49 2.46 -0.04 2.87
C VAL A 49 1.11 -0.46 2.30
N VAL A 50 0.81 -1.76 2.25
CA VAL A 50 -0.50 -2.28 1.88
C VAL A 50 -1.09 -3.06 3.05
N THR A 51 -2.33 -2.72 3.44
CA THR A 51 -3.05 -3.44 4.49
C THR A 51 -4.55 -3.49 4.21
N ASP A 52 -5.25 -4.45 4.81
CA ASP A 52 -6.69 -4.65 4.74
C ASP A 52 -7.39 -4.39 6.09
N SER A 53 -6.67 -3.85 7.07
CA SER A 53 -7.16 -3.61 8.42
C SER A 53 -7.02 -2.14 8.80
N LEU A 54 -8.12 -1.51 9.22
CA LEU A 54 -8.09 -0.15 9.76
C LEU A 54 -7.13 -0.02 10.93
N ALA A 55 -7.16 -0.96 11.88
CA ALA A 55 -6.30 -0.92 13.07
C ALA A 55 -4.81 -0.93 12.68
N LYS A 56 -4.42 -1.74 11.71
CA LYS A 56 -3.06 -1.74 11.17
C LYS A 56 -2.77 -0.42 10.45
N ALA A 57 -3.66 0.06 9.60
CA ALA A 57 -3.48 1.32 8.88
C ALA A 57 -3.27 2.52 9.83
N GLU A 58 -4.04 2.58 10.93
CA GLU A 58 -3.89 3.58 11.99
C GLU A 58 -2.55 3.46 12.71
N GLN A 59 -2.10 2.24 13.01
CA GLN A 59 -0.78 2.00 13.57
C GLN A 59 0.33 2.45 12.61
N MET A 60 0.18 2.21 11.32
CA MET A 60 1.15 2.61 10.29
C MET A 60 1.24 4.14 10.18
N ILE A 61 0.10 4.85 10.18
CA ILE A 61 0.09 6.33 10.21
C ILE A 61 0.85 6.87 11.42
N LYS A 62 0.68 6.27 12.59
CA LYS A 62 1.35 6.70 13.83
C LYS A 62 2.85 6.39 13.86
N SER A 63 3.26 5.29 13.22
CA SER A 63 4.63 4.76 13.29
C SER A 63 5.53 5.20 12.13
N THR A 64 4.98 5.88 11.13
CA THR A 64 5.70 6.37 9.94
C THR A 64 5.36 7.82 9.67
N THR A 65 6.29 8.58 9.09
CA THR A 65 6.13 9.99 8.74
C THR A 65 5.84 10.18 7.25
N ASN A 66 6.48 9.39 6.39
CA ASN A 66 6.49 9.60 4.92
C ASN A 66 5.94 8.41 4.12
N ALA A 67 5.71 7.27 4.76
CA ALA A 67 5.13 6.10 4.10
C ALA A 67 3.73 6.42 3.58
N VAL A 68 3.47 6.00 2.34
CA VAL A 68 2.13 5.99 1.74
C VAL A 68 1.45 4.68 2.15
N ILE A 69 0.20 4.76 2.59
CA ILE A 69 -0.57 3.63 3.09
C ILE A 69 -1.73 3.37 2.14
N VAL A 70 -1.76 2.16 1.60
CA VAL A 70 -2.84 1.65 0.77
C VAL A 70 -3.73 0.79 1.66
N TYR A 71 -4.91 1.29 2.00
CA TYR A 71 -5.96 0.51 2.65
C TYR A 71 -6.78 -0.20 1.57
N ALA A 72 -6.39 -1.44 1.29
CA ALA A 72 -7.05 -2.31 0.34
C ALA A 72 -8.18 -3.10 1.02
N TYR A 73 -9.44 -2.83 0.66
CA TYR A 73 -10.62 -3.46 1.27
C TYR A 73 -11.24 -4.50 0.32
N LEU A 74 -11.87 -5.54 0.90
CA LEU A 74 -12.49 -6.67 0.16
C LEU A 74 -14.01 -6.58 0.05
N SER A 75 -14.67 -5.71 0.82
CA SER A 75 -16.13 -5.65 0.90
C SER A 75 -16.65 -4.22 0.84
N VAL A 76 -17.90 -4.08 0.43
CA VAL A 76 -18.61 -2.79 0.41
C VAL A 76 -18.69 -2.17 1.81
N VAL A 77 -18.83 -2.99 2.85
CA VAL A 77 -18.81 -2.53 4.26
C VAL A 77 -17.43 -1.93 4.61
N GLY A 78 -16.35 -2.55 4.14
CA GLY A 78 -15.00 -2.01 4.28
C GLY A 78 -14.76 -0.71 3.49
N SER A 79 -15.50 -0.48 2.39
CA SER A 79 -15.37 0.71 1.53
C SER A 79 -15.60 2.00 2.32
N SER A 80 -16.71 2.09 3.05
CA SER A 80 -17.05 3.29 3.80
C SER A 80 -16.05 3.60 4.92
N GLU A 81 -15.52 2.58 5.58
CA GLU A 81 -14.50 2.77 6.62
C GLU A 81 -13.17 3.23 6.00
N ALA A 82 -12.72 2.57 4.93
CA ALA A 82 -11.48 2.89 4.26
C ALA A 82 -11.50 4.30 3.64
N GLU A 83 -12.61 4.70 3.01
CA GLU A 83 -12.81 6.04 2.46
C GLU A 83 -12.78 7.11 3.55
N ARG A 84 -13.45 6.90 4.69
CA ARG A 84 -13.40 7.83 5.82
C ARG A 84 -11.99 7.96 6.38
N PHE A 85 -11.26 6.85 6.47
CA PHE A 85 -9.88 6.87 6.93
C PHE A 85 -8.97 7.63 5.96
N ALA A 86 -9.12 7.39 4.65
CA ALA A 86 -8.40 8.11 3.60
C ALA A 86 -8.68 9.62 3.64
N ALA A 87 -9.95 10.02 3.83
CA ALA A 87 -10.34 11.42 3.94
C ALA A 87 -9.70 12.16 5.13
N ARG A 88 -9.35 11.45 6.22
CA ARG A 88 -8.64 12.03 7.36
C ARG A 88 -7.13 12.21 7.12
N HIS A 89 -6.57 11.50 6.15
CA HIS A 89 -5.14 11.49 5.84
C HIS A 89 -4.89 11.53 4.32
N PRO A 90 -5.41 12.56 3.61
CA PRO A 90 -5.49 12.57 2.15
C PRO A 90 -4.14 12.49 1.43
N ASP A 91 -3.07 13.01 2.04
CA ASP A 91 -1.73 13.01 1.45
C ASP A 91 -0.98 11.68 1.60
N ARG A 92 -1.50 10.79 2.45
CA ARG A 92 -0.78 9.58 2.88
C ARG A 92 -1.58 8.31 2.75
N VAL A 93 -2.91 8.37 2.67
CA VAL A 93 -3.77 7.19 2.66
C VAL A 93 -4.57 7.13 1.37
N HIS A 94 -4.46 6.00 0.68
CA HIS A 94 -5.30 5.65 -0.46
C HIS A 94 -6.18 4.47 -0.08
N SER A 95 -7.49 4.61 -0.21
CA SER A 95 -8.42 3.49 -0.11
C SER A 95 -8.68 2.90 -1.50
N VAL A 96 -8.68 1.58 -1.60
CA VAL A 96 -8.91 0.89 -2.89
C VAL A 96 -9.58 -0.46 -2.67
N HIS A 97 -10.48 -0.85 -3.57
CA HIS A 97 -10.99 -2.22 -3.57
C HIS A 97 -9.98 -3.16 -4.24
N PHE A 98 -9.72 -4.33 -3.65
CA PHE A 98 -8.74 -5.28 -4.19
C PHE A 98 -8.96 -5.61 -5.67
N PHE A 99 -10.18 -6.00 -6.03
CA PHE A 99 -10.53 -6.49 -7.37
C PHE A 99 -11.18 -5.43 -8.26
N GLY A 100 -11.35 -4.21 -7.74
CA GLY A 100 -12.33 -3.26 -8.29
C GLY A 100 -13.76 -3.67 -7.95
N LEU A 101 -14.65 -2.69 -7.79
CA LEU A 101 -16.10 -2.93 -7.76
C LEU A 101 -16.63 -2.50 -9.13
N GLY A 102 -17.47 -3.34 -9.75
CA GLY A 102 -17.95 -3.16 -11.12
C GLY A 102 -18.41 -1.73 -11.44
N GLN A 103 -18.25 -1.33 -12.71
CA GLN A 103 -18.41 0.01 -13.30
C GLN A 103 -17.32 1.05 -12.93
N HIS A 104 -16.48 0.79 -11.92
CA HIS A 104 -15.31 1.65 -11.59
C HIS A 104 -13.98 0.90 -11.76
N GLU A 105 -13.72 0.39 -12.97
CA GLU A 105 -12.45 -0.25 -13.34
C GLU A 105 -11.21 0.65 -13.13
N ALA A 106 -11.42 1.97 -13.03
CA ALA A 106 -10.36 2.96 -12.95
C ALA A 106 -9.52 2.93 -11.65
N ARG A 107 -9.90 2.14 -10.63
CA ARG A 107 -9.17 2.07 -9.35
C ARG A 107 -9.08 0.65 -8.81
N THR A 108 -8.41 -0.23 -9.56
CA THR A 108 -7.93 -1.51 -9.00
C THR A 108 -6.66 -1.28 -8.19
N LEU A 109 -6.35 -2.19 -7.26
CA LEU A 109 -5.11 -2.15 -6.50
C LEU A 109 -3.87 -2.13 -7.43
N VAL A 110 -3.91 -2.87 -8.54
CA VAL A 110 -2.81 -2.95 -9.51
C VAL A 110 -2.51 -1.57 -10.13
N ILE A 111 -3.55 -0.86 -10.60
CA ILE A 111 -3.39 0.46 -11.23
C ILE A 111 -2.82 1.46 -10.22
N LEU A 112 -3.35 1.46 -8.99
CA LEU A 112 -2.88 2.34 -7.93
C LEU A 112 -1.41 2.06 -7.58
N LEU A 113 -1.03 0.79 -7.42
CA LEU A 113 0.35 0.43 -7.11
C LEU A 113 1.31 0.89 -8.21
N LYS A 114 0.95 0.71 -9.49
CA LYS A 114 1.75 1.22 -10.60
C LYS A 114 1.97 2.73 -10.50
N GLN A 115 0.90 3.50 -10.28
CA GLN A 115 0.98 4.97 -10.16
C GLN A 115 1.87 5.41 -9.01
N LEU A 116 1.74 4.78 -7.83
CA LEU A 116 2.55 5.10 -6.66
C LEU A 116 4.02 4.77 -6.87
N ILE A 117 4.32 3.63 -7.49
CA ILE A 117 5.70 3.20 -7.77
C ILE A 117 6.35 4.13 -8.81
N ASP A 118 5.64 4.43 -9.91
CA ASP A 118 6.13 5.36 -10.94
C ASP A 118 6.41 6.75 -10.36
N ALA A 119 5.52 7.28 -9.51
CA ALA A 119 5.72 8.57 -8.87
C ALA A 119 6.99 8.58 -7.98
N ARG A 120 7.24 7.50 -7.25
CA ARG A 120 8.46 7.37 -6.44
C ARG A 120 9.73 7.30 -7.30
N LEU A 121 9.68 6.56 -8.41
CA LEU A 121 10.80 6.48 -9.35
C LEU A 121 11.15 7.85 -9.95
N GLN A 122 10.16 8.67 -10.28
CA GLN A 122 10.37 10.03 -10.82
C GLN A 122 11.01 10.98 -9.80
N ILE A 123 10.59 10.92 -8.53
CA ILE A 123 11.20 11.72 -7.45
C ILE A 123 12.68 11.36 -7.29
N SER A 124 13.01 10.06 -7.29
CA SER A 124 14.39 9.58 -7.16
C SER A 124 15.28 9.86 -8.38
N ALA A 125 14.70 10.13 -9.55
CA ALA A 125 15.44 10.54 -10.74
C ALA A 125 15.75 12.04 -10.78
N SER A 126 15.02 12.84 -9.99
CA SER A 126 15.12 14.31 -9.95
C SER A 126 15.94 14.83 -8.76
N SER A 127 16.43 13.92 -7.91
CA SER A 127 17.25 14.19 -6.71
C SER A 127 18.68 13.72 -6.91
#